data_AF-A0A3N5MUU4-F1
#
_entry.id   AF-A0A3N5MUU4-F1
#
_cell.length_a   1.000
_cell.length_b   1.000
_cell.length_c   1.000
_cell.angle_alpha   90.00
_cell.angle_beta   90.00
_cell.angle_gamma   90.00
#
_symmetry.space_group_name_H-M   'P 1'
#
loop_
_entity.id
_entity.type
_entity.pdbx_description
1 polymer ?
#
loop_
_entity_poly.entity_id
_entity_poly.type
_entity_poly.pdbx_seq_one_letter_code
_entity_poly.pdbx_strand_id
1 'polypeptide(L)' 'MSAVIQDLVNRPYEAGFVTAIEAETAPRGLSEDTIRLISAKKNEPQWLLEFRLTAYRHWLTMTEPK' A
#
# COMPACT_ATOMS: atom_id res chain seq x y z
N MET A 1 -33.02 -31.89 -1.15
CA MET A 1 -31.90 -31.23 -1.84
C MET A 1 -30.82 -32.27 -2.08
N SER A 2 -30.39 -32.50 -3.33
CA SER A 2 -29.46 -33.58 -3.69
C SER A 2 -28.06 -33.32 -3.11
N ALA A 3 -27.48 -34.32 -2.42
CA ALA A 3 -26.14 -34.27 -1.83
C ALA A 3 -25.04 -33.92 -2.85
N VAL A 4 -25.27 -34.25 -4.13
CA VAL A 4 -24.35 -33.98 -5.25
C VAL A 4 -24.18 -32.47 -5.51
N ILE A 5 -25.24 -31.67 -5.30
CA ILE A 5 -25.15 -30.20 -5.48
C ILE A 5 -24.35 -29.58 -4.34
N GLN A 6 -24.54 -30.07 -3.11
CA GLN A 6 -23.81 -29.58 -1.94
C GLN A 6 -22.30 -29.81 -2.09
N ASP A 7 -21.92 -30.97 -2.64
CA ASP A 7 -20.51 -31.34 -2.87
C ASP A 7 -19.87 -30.49 -3.98
N LEU A 8 -20.63 -30.11 -5.01
CA LEU A 8 -20.13 -29.27 -6.09
C LEU A 8 -19.92 -27.80 -5.66
N VAL A 9 -20.80 -27.27 -4.80
CA VAL A 9 -20.74 -25.87 -4.32
C VAL A 9 -19.62 -25.67 -3.29
N ASN A 10 -19.29 -26.71 -2.50
CA ASN A 10 -18.26 -26.63 -1.46
C ASN A 10 -16.83 -26.90 -1.98
N ARG A 11 -16.65 -27.13 -3.29
CA ARG A 11 -15.32 -27.34 -3.85
C ARG A 11 -14.54 -26.02 -3.88
N PRO A 12 -13.35 -25.96 -3.26
CA PRO A 12 -12.48 -24.79 -3.37
C PRO A 12 -12.10 -24.58 -4.83
N TYR A 13 -12.15 -23.33 -5.29
CA TYR A 13 -11.84 -22.97 -6.67
C TYR A 13 -10.32 -23.07 -6.91
N GLU A 14 -9.87 -24.16 -7.54
CA GLU A 14 -8.44 -24.47 -7.75
C GLU A 14 -7.79 -23.62 -8.87
N ALA A 15 -8.58 -23.00 -9.75
CA ALA A 15 -8.09 -22.23 -10.90
C ALA A 15 -7.79 -20.75 -10.59
N GLY A 16 -7.37 -20.45 -9.37
CA GLY A 16 -6.97 -19.09 -8.97
C GLY A 16 -5.56 -18.75 -9.43
N PHE A 17 -5.40 -17.65 -10.17
CA PHE A 17 -4.08 -17.08 -10.45
C PHE A 17 -3.60 -16.30 -9.20
N VAL A 18 -2.57 -16.81 -8.51
CA VAL A 18 -1.92 -16.12 -7.39
C VAL A 18 -0.49 -15.80 -7.78
N THR A 19 -0.14 -14.52 -7.74
CA THR A 19 1.26 -14.08 -7.86
C THR A 19 1.71 -13.64 -6.48
N ALA A 20 2.69 -14.34 -5.91
CA ALA A 20 3.36 -13.87 -4.71
C ALA A 20 4.18 -12.62 -5.07
N ILE A 21 3.70 -11.45 -4.65
CA ILE A 21 4.42 -10.19 -4.79
C ILE A 21 5.01 -9.87 -3.43
N GLU A 22 6.31 -9.56 -3.40
CA GLU A 22 6.92 -9.01 -2.20
C GLU A 22 6.30 -7.64 -1.90
N ALA A 23 5.58 -7.56 -0.79
CA ALA A 23 4.94 -6.35 -0.32
C ALA A 23 5.48 -6.01 1.07
N GLU A 24 5.85 -4.75 1.26
CA GLU A 24 6.28 -4.25 2.55
C GLU A 24 5.36 -3.11 2.99
N THR A 25 4.97 -3.13 4.25
CA THR A 25 4.03 -2.17 4.82
C THR A 25 4.77 -1.07 5.55
N ALA A 26 4.48 0.19 5.20
CA ALA A 26 4.87 1.33 6.01
C ALA A 26 4.03 1.37 7.32
N PRO A 27 4.55 1.97 8.40
CA PRO A 27 3.76 2.20 9.61
C PRO A 27 2.52 3.05 9.31
N ARG A 28 1.50 2.93 10.17
CA ARG A 28 0.25 3.68 10.03
C ARG A 28 0.50 5.18 10.23
N GLY A 29 -0.04 6.00 9.33
CA GLY A 29 0.06 7.46 9.39
C GLY A 29 1.15 8.04 8.49
N LEU A 30 1.01 9.34 8.19
CA LEU A 30 1.96 10.08 7.36
C LEU A 30 2.78 11.04 8.24
N SER A 31 4.08 10.78 8.34
CA SER A 31 5.07 11.62 9.04
C SER A 31 6.31 11.83 8.17
N GLU A 32 7.19 12.77 8.56
CA GLU A 32 8.50 12.94 7.90
C GLU A 32 9.33 11.64 7.94
N ASP A 33 9.23 10.86 9.01
CA ASP A 33 9.95 9.58 9.13
C ASP A 33 9.44 8.55 8.11
N THR A 34 8.13 8.48 7.89
CA THR A 34 7.55 7.64 6.83
C THR A 34 8.04 8.06 5.45
N ILE A 35 8.17 9.37 5.19
CA ILE A 35 8.70 9.90 3.92
C ILE A 35 10.17 9.52 3.73
N ARG A 36 11.00 9.68 4.77
CA ARG A 36 12.42 9.29 4.75
C ARG A 36 12.59 7.78 4.54
N LEU A 37 11.76 6.97 5.21
CA LEU A 37 11.73 5.52 5.03
C LEU A 37 11.44 5.13 3.58
N ILE A 38 10.39 5.71 2.98
CA ILE A 38 10.00 5.44 1.58
C ILE A 38 11.13 5.85 0.62
N SER A 39 11.72 7.02 0.83
CA SER A 39 12.77 7.56 -0.02
C SER A 39 14.05 6.73 0.03
N ALA A 40 14.47 6.32 1.23
CA ALA A 40 15.62 5.44 1.43
C ALA A 40 15.40 4.06 0.79
N LYS A 41 14.20 3.48 0.94
CA LYS A 41 13.86 2.18 0.32
C LYS A 41 13.91 2.22 -1.20
N LYS A 42 13.49 3.33 -1.79
CA LYS A 42 13.49 3.53 -3.24
C LYS A 42 14.82 4.02 -3.80
N ASN A 43 15.83 4.21 -2.94
CA ASN A 43 17.13 4.76 -3.29
C ASN A 43 17.00 6.07 -4.09
N GLU A 44 16.13 6.95 -3.63
CA GLU A 44 15.84 8.21 -4.31
C GLU A 44 16.98 9.21 -4.15
N PRO A 45 17.21 10.07 -5.17
CA PRO A 45 18.20 11.15 -5.05
C PRO A 45 17.76 12.20 -4.03
N GLN A 46 18.74 12.89 -3.41
CA GLN A 46 18.50 13.84 -2.32
C GLN A 46 17.47 14.94 -2.68
N TRP A 47 17.51 15.45 -3.91
CA TRP A 47 16.58 16.49 -4.35
C TRP A 47 15.11 16.03 -4.31
N LEU A 48 14.85 14.73 -4.54
CA LEU A 48 13.51 14.17 -4.52
C LEU A 48 13.01 14.01 -3.08
N LEU A 49 13.90 13.62 -2.16
CA LEU A 49 13.59 13.60 -0.72
C LEU A 49 13.23 15.01 -0.22
N GLU A 50 14.04 16.02 -0.54
CA GLU A 50 13.77 17.41 -0.14
C GLU A 50 12.45 17.93 -0.73
N PHE A 51 12.15 17.57 -1.98
CA PHE A 51 10.87 17.90 -2.61
C PHE A 51 9.69 17.28 -1.84
N ARG A 52 9.76 15.99 -1.49
CA ARG A 52 8.72 15.30 -0.72
C ARG A 52 8.51 15.93 0.66
N LEU A 53 9.60 16.26 1.36
CA LEU A 53 9.55 16.89 2.67
C LEU A 53 8.94 18.30 2.59
N THR A 54 9.32 19.09 1.58
CA THR A 54 8.76 20.42 1.35
C THR A 54 7.26 20.36 1.05
N ALA A 55 6.83 19.43 0.21
CA ALA A 55 5.43 19.21 -0.11
C ALA A 55 4.61 18.81 1.12
N TYR A 56 5.14 17.91 1.96
CA TYR A 56 4.49 17.51 3.22
C TYR A 56 4.32 18.67 4.18
N ARG A 57 5.37 19.47 4.39
CA ARG A 57 5.32 20.67 5.24
C ARG A 57 4.31 21.69 4.74
N HIS A 58 4.25 21.91 3.43
CA HIS A 58 3.24 22.77 2.83
C HIS A 58 1.83 22.21 3.04
N TRP A 59 1.63 20.92 2.78
CA TRP A 59 0.34 20.23 2.97
C TRP A 59 -0.19 20.34 4.40
N LEU A 60 0.68 20.27 5.42
CA LEU A 60 0.30 20.47 6.82
C LEU A 60 -0.29 21.87 7.12
N THR A 61 0.01 22.86 6.29
CA THR A 61 -0.55 24.23 6.42
C THR A 61 -1.86 24.42 5.66
N MET A 62 -2.24 23.45 4.82
CA MET A 62 -3.43 23.53 3.99
C MET A 62 -4.67 23.09 4.77
N THR A 63 -5.79 23.76 4.52
CA THR A 63 -7.09 23.27 4.95
C THR A 63 -7.65 22.34 3.89
N GLU A 64 -8.21 21.21 4.32
CA GLU A 64 -8.88 20.27 3.43
C GLU A 64 -10.05 20.97 2.70
N PRO A 65 -10.15 20.86 1.37
CA PRO A 65 -11.28 21.42 0.63
C PRO A 65 -12.57 20.68 0.99
N LYS A 66 -13.70 21.38 0.95
CA LYS A 66 -15.05 20.82 1.18
C LYS A 66 -15.71 20.36 -0.11
#